data_AF-A0A9R1QX69-F1
#
_entry.id   AF-A0A9R1QX69-F1
#
_cell.length_a   1.000
_cell.length_b   1.000
_cell.length_c   1.000
_cell.angle_alpha   90.00
_cell.angle_beta   90.00
_cell.angle_gamma   90.00
#
_symmetry.space_group_name_H-M   'P 1'
#
loop_
_entity.id
_entity.type
_entity.pdbx_description
1 polymer ?
#
loop_
_entity_poly.entity_id
_entity_poly.type
_entity_poly.pdbx_seq_one_letter_code
_entity_poly.pdbx_strand_id
1 'polypeptide(L)'
;MDEGMQQLNSNVLNFSAAQIVKDLMSNSFLQHKTTVYKRVKTFLTEGFHMCGRKYSFLAFSSNQLRDRSAWFFAEDRTDRTRTVESIRKWMGRFTSKNVAKHTARMGQCFSSTYATVVMQPHEVNECLEDVERNGYVFSDGIGKITQELALEVAKKLQLTDNPPSAYQIRYAGFKGVIAVWEGENDGIQLSLRPSMHKFDSSHTVLEVVSWTKFQPGFLNRQIITLLSSLNVPDAIFSQMQKDMLSNLNNILTDTDVAFDVVTTSCADEGNTAALMLSAGISPGTEPHLKALLLAIRSSQLLGLLEKSRIFVPKGRWLMGCLDELGILEQGQCFIRASSPVLNNSLLKHAPRSSSENNNAETVIGTVVMAKNPCLHPGDVRILEAIDVPALHHLVDCLVFPKNGERPHANEASGSDLDGDLYFVTWDEKLIPPGKRSWNPMDYSPAEAKQLPRKVTQSDIVDFFLKNMVNEKLGPISNAHVVHADMSEYGAMDEKCIQLAELAAFAVDFPKTGKIVSMPPALRPKLYPDFMGKDDAISQKKPAR
;
A
#
# COMPACT_ATOMS: atom_id res chain seq x y z
N MET A 1 -15.85 4.21 -18.19
CA MET A 1 -16.24 3.59 -16.91
C MET A 1 -17.64 3.03 -17.11
N ASP A 2 -17.84 1.74 -16.82
CA ASP A 2 -19.15 1.10 -16.88
C ASP A 2 -20.08 1.74 -15.84
N GLU A 3 -20.91 2.69 -16.28
CA GLU A 3 -21.94 3.35 -15.48
C GLU A 3 -23.05 2.34 -15.17
N GLY A 4 -22.89 1.56 -14.10
CA GLY A 4 -23.98 0.73 -13.58
C GLY A 4 -23.60 -0.46 -12.70
N MET A 5 -22.33 -0.84 -12.59
CA MET A 5 -21.94 -1.96 -11.74
C MET A 5 -21.98 -1.58 -10.25
N GLN A 6 -23.14 -1.70 -9.61
CA GLN A 6 -23.24 -1.64 -8.15
C GLN A 6 -22.51 -2.83 -7.53
N GLN A 7 -21.61 -2.57 -6.58
CA GLN A 7 -20.88 -3.65 -5.88
C GLN A 7 -21.80 -4.46 -4.98
N LEU A 8 -21.58 -5.78 -4.93
CA LEU A 8 -22.55 -6.70 -4.35
C LEU A 8 -22.92 -6.48 -2.88
N ASN A 9 -22.11 -6.04 -1.92
CA ASN A 9 -22.50 -5.84 -0.50
C ASN A 9 -23.15 -7.04 0.28
N SER A 10 -23.05 -6.99 1.61
CA SER A 10 -23.48 -8.11 2.47
C SER A 10 -24.99 -8.32 2.51
N ASN A 11 -25.77 -7.27 2.22
CA ASN A 11 -27.23 -7.29 2.30
C ASN A 11 -27.87 -7.96 1.08
N VAL A 12 -27.20 -7.90 -0.09
CA VAL A 12 -27.64 -8.64 -1.28
C VAL A 12 -27.35 -10.14 -1.16
N LEU A 13 -26.35 -10.52 -0.34
CA LEU A 13 -25.93 -11.91 -0.16
C LEU A 13 -26.67 -12.64 0.98
N ASN A 14 -27.29 -11.89 1.91
CA ASN A 14 -27.98 -12.45 3.07
C ASN A 14 -29.37 -11.83 3.27
N PHE A 15 -30.36 -12.63 3.62
CA PHE A 15 -31.61 -12.11 4.17
C PHE A 15 -31.40 -11.63 5.61
N SER A 16 -31.88 -10.42 5.93
CA SER A 16 -32.14 -10.02 7.32
C SER A 16 -33.62 -10.20 7.62
N ALA A 17 -33.96 -11.04 8.59
CA ALA A 17 -35.33 -11.09 9.11
C ALA A 17 -35.70 -9.74 9.76
N ALA A 18 -36.97 -9.33 9.65
CA ALA A 18 -37.50 -8.13 10.29
C ALA A 18 -37.24 -8.15 11.80
N GLN A 19 -37.07 -6.98 12.43
CA GLN A 19 -36.68 -6.87 13.84
C GLN A 19 -37.65 -7.61 14.77
N ILE A 20 -38.96 -7.56 14.49
CA ILE A 20 -40.01 -8.32 15.19
C ILE A 20 -39.73 -9.83 15.24
N VAL A 21 -39.21 -10.41 14.15
CA VAL A 21 -38.89 -11.85 14.06
C VAL A 21 -37.62 -12.19 14.84
N LYS A 22 -36.67 -11.25 14.95
CA LYS A 22 -35.46 -11.41 15.78
C LYS A 22 -35.77 -11.38 17.27
N ASP A 23 -36.73 -10.56 17.67
CA ASP A 23 -37.10 -10.38 19.08
C ASP A 23 -38.00 -11.53 19.60
N LEU A 24 -38.72 -12.21 18.70
CA LEU A 24 -39.61 -13.34 19.02
C LEU A 24 -38.92 -14.71 19.14
N MET A 25 -37.67 -14.85 18.67
CA MET A 25 -37.02 -16.17 18.55
C MET A 25 -35.61 -16.14 19.13
N SER A 26 -35.44 -16.78 20.30
CA SER A 26 -34.15 -16.87 21.00
C SER A 26 -33.17 -17.81 20.27
N ASN A 27 -31.95 -17.30 20.06
CA ASN A 27 -30.72 -18.04 19.76
C ASN A 27 -30.78 -19.10 18.65
N SER A 28 -30.85 -18.65 17.38
CA SER A 28 -30.19 -19.28 16.20
C SER A 28 -30.95 -18.91 14.92
N PHE A 29 -30.77 -17.69 14.41
CA PHE A 29 -31.10 -17.42 13.00
C PHE A 29 -29.82 -17.40 12.17
N LEU A 30 -29.57 -18.54 11.52
CA LEU A 30 -28.74 -18.64 10.34
C LEU A 30 -29.24 -17.60 9.33
N GLN A 31 -28.41 -16.64 8.96
CA GLN A 31 -28.67 -15.78 7.81
C GLN A 31 -29.01 -16.65 6.59
N HIS A 32 -30.27 -16.68 6.16
CA HIS A 32 -30.65 -17.42 4.96
C HIS A 32 -29.95 -16.78 3.75
N LYS A 33 -29.25 -17.62 2.98
CA LYS A 33 -28.49 -17.18 1.81
C LYS A 33 -29.43 -16.87 0.65
N THR A 34 -29.22 -15.73 -0.01
CA THR A 34 -30.06 -15.26 -1.12
C THR A 34 -29.86 -16.13 -2.38
N THR A 35 -30.75 -15.97 -3.35
CA THR A 35 -30.60 -16.57 -4.69
C THR A 35 -29.32 -16.09 -5.38
N VAL A 36 -28.93 -14.83 -5.15
CA VAL A 36 -27.65 -14.27 -5.64
C VAL A 36 -26.46 -15.03 -5.05
N TYR A 37 -26.44 -15.24 -3.72
CA TYR A 37 -25.38 -16.04 -3.09
C TYR A 37 -25.30 -17.45 -3.69
N LYS A 38 -26.44 -18.11 -3.87
CA LYS A 38 -26.50 -19.46 -4.47
C LYS A 38 -25.94 -19.45 -5.90
N ARG A 39 -26.28 -18.45 -6.71
CA ARG A 39 -25.78 -18.30 -8.09
C ARG A 39 -24.27 -18.09 -8.13
N VAL A 40 -23.73 -17.21 -7.27
CA VAL A 40 -22.27 -17.00 -7.16
C VAL A 40 -21.57 -18.30 -6.74
N LYS A 41 -22.13 -19.03 -5.77
CA LYS A 41 -21.61 -20.34 -5.36
C LYS A 41 -21.58 -21.30 -6.55
N THR A 42 -22.68 -21.42 -7.31
CA THR A 42 -22.74 -22.27 -8.51
C THR A 42 -21.65 -21.91 -9.52
N PHE A 43 -21.43 -20.61 -9.78
CA PHE A 43 -20.36 -20.20 -10.69
C PHE A 43 -18.97 -20.59 -10.18
N LEU A 44 -18.69 -20.44 -8.90
CA LEU A 44 -17.39 -20.81 -8.31
C LEU A 44 -17.17 -22.33 -8.26
N THR A 45 -18.23 -23.14 -8.16
CA THR A 45 -18.14 -24.60 -8.08
C THR A 45 -18.21 -25.29 -9.44
N GLU A 46 -19.12 -24.87 -10.31
CA GLU A 46 -19.43 -25.55 -11.58
C GLU A 46 -18.91 -24.80 -12.80
N GLY A 47 -18.56 -23.52 -12.64
CA GLY A 47 -18.24 -22.61 -13.73
C GLY A 47 -19.50 -22.04 -14.39
N PHE A 48 -19.31 -21.42 -15.55
CA PHE A 48 -20.42 -20.93 -16.38
C PHE A 48 -20.07 -20.99 -17.88
N HIS A 49 -21.09 -20.89 -18.74
CA HIS A 49 -20.90 -20.85 -20.19
C HIS A 49 -21.15 -19.44 -20.71
N MET A 50 -20.23 -18.96 -21.54
CA MET A 50 -20.35 -17.67 -22.22
C MET A 50 -19.70 -17.78 -23.60
N CYS A 51 -20.37 -17.28 -24.64
CA CYS A 51 -19.87 -17.29 -26.02
C CYS A 51 -19.33 -18.66 -26.49
N GLY A 52 -20.04 -19.75 -26.15
CA GLY A 52 -19.68 -21.12 -26.54
C GLY A 52 -18.54 -21.78 -25.74
N ARG A 53 -17.96 -21.08 -24.76
CA ARG A 53 -16.85 -21.59 -23.93
C ARG A 53 -17.29 -21.82 -22.48
N LYS A 54 -16.68 -22.81 -21.82
CA LYS A 54 -16.86 -23.03 -20.38
C LYS A 54 -15.76 -22.30 -19.62
N TYR A 55 -16.15 -21.45 -18.68
CA TYR A 55 -15.29 -20.72 -17.77
C TYR A 55 -15.31 -21.39 -16.41
N SER A 56 -14.17 -21.92 -15.98
CA SER A 56 -13.98 -22.63 -14.72
C SER A 56 -13.22 -21.74 -13.74
N PHE A 57 -13.62 -21.73 -12.47
CA PHE A 57 -12.98 -20.89 -11.44
C PHE A 57 -11.53 -21.29 -11.23
N LEU A 58 -10.60 -20.34 -11.39
CA LEU A 58 -9.16 -20.55 -11.30
C LEU A 58 -8.61 -20.18 -9.91
N ALA A 59 -8.72 -18.93 -9.50
CA ALA A 59 -8.18 -18.44 -8.23
C ALA A 59 -8.65 -16.99 -7.97
N PHE A 60 -8.19 -16.41 -6.86
CA PHE A 60 -8.29 -14.98 -6.56
C PHE A 60 -7.03 -14.54 -5.81
N SER A 61 -6.65 -13.27 -5.96
CA SER A 61 -5.69 -12.61 -5.07
C SER A 61 -6.40 -11.90 -3.91
N SER A 62 -5.63 -11.34 -2.97
CA SER A 62 -6.17 -10.47 -1.91
C SER A 62 -6.93 -9.27 -2.46
N ASN A 63 -6.50 -8.70 -3.60
CA ASN A 63 -7.22 -7.60 -4.25
C ASN A 63 -8.57 -8.08 -4.78
N GLN A 64 -8.59 -9.20 -5.53
CA GLN A 64 -9.83 -9.82 -6.00
C GLN A 64 -10.78 -10.18 -4.85
N LEU A 65 -10.24 -10.66 -3.72
CA LEU A 65 -11.01 -10.97 -2.52
C LEU A 65 -11.70 -9.73 -1.93
N ARG A 66 -11.01 -8.58 -1.90
CA ARG A 66 -11.56 -7.29 -1.45
C ARG A 66 -12.60 -6.74 -2.43
N ASP A 67 -12.29 -6.82 -3.72
CA ASP A 67 -13.14 -6.29 -4.79
C ASP A 67 -14.32 -7.22 -5.13
N ARG A 68 -14.40 -8.38 -4.45
CA ARG A 68 -15.40 -9.43 -4.68
C ARG A 68 -15.41 -9.95 -6.13
N SER A 69 -14.22 -10.02 -6.73
CA SER A 69 -13.97 -10.55 -8.06
C SER A 69 -13.12 -11.82 -7.99
N ALA A 70 -13.05 -12.58 -9.08
CA ALA A 70 -12.29 -13.83 -9.15
C ALA A 70 -11.84 -14.10 -10.59
N TRP A 71 -10.75 -14.85 -10.74
CA TRP A 71 -10.26 -15.27 -12.04
C TRP A 71 -10.94 -16.57 -12.48
N PHE A 72 -11.41 -16.57 -13.72
CA PHE A 72 -11.94 -17.74 -14.40
C PHE A 72 -11.13 -18.00 -15.67
N PHE A 73 -10.94 -19.27 -16.01
CA PHE A 73 -10.22 -19.68 -17.20
C PHE A 73 -11.17 -20.39 -18.17
N ALA A 74 -11.10 -20.02 -19.44
CA ALA A 74 -11.86 -20.66 -20.51
C ALA A 74 -11.14 -21.94 -20.93
N GLU A 75 -11.59 -23.09 -20.41
CA GLU A 75 -10.95 -24.38 -20.70
C GLU A 75 -11.13 -24.75 -22.17
N ASP A 76 -10.04 -25.20 -22.80
CA ASP A 76 -10.07 -25.63 -24.19
C ASP A 76 -10.75 -27.01 -24.27
N ARG A 77 -11.74 -27.13 -25.16
CA ARG A 77 -12.44 -28.40 -25.39
C ARG A 77 -11.59 -29.39 -26.18
N THR A 78 -10.60 -28.89 -26.93
CA THR A 78 -9.75 -29.66 -27.84
C THR A 78 -8.41 -30.01 -27.23
N ASP A 79 -7.86 -29.15 -26.35
CA ASP A 79 -6.60 -29.40 -25.64
C ASP A 79 -6.84 -29.69 -24.15
N ARG A 80 -6.86 -30.99 -23.80
CA ARG A 80 -7.03 -31.45 -22.40
C ARG A 80 -5.83 -31.11 -21.50
N THR A 81 -4.73 -30.57 -22.04
CA THR A 81 -3.58 -30.16 -21.24
C THR A 81 -3.75 -28.75 -20.67
N ARG A 82 -4.65 -27.92 -21.22
CA ARG A 82 -4.92 -26.54 -20.80
C ARG A 82 -6.19 -26.45 -19.95
N THR A 83 -6.07 -26.92 -18.72
CA THR A 83 -7.14 -26.94 -17.72
C THR A 83 -6.81 -26.05 -16.53
N VAL A 84 -7.81 -25.67 -15.74
CA VAL A 84 -7.59 -24.95 -14.48
C VAL A 84 -6.62 -25.72 -13.56
N GLU A 85 -6.73 -27.05 -13.51
CA GLU A 85 -5.87 -27.89 -12.67
C GLU A 85 -4.41 -27.86 -13.15
N SER A 86 -4.19 -27.91 -14.48
CA SER A 86 -2.85 -27.79 -15.05
C SER A 86 -2.19 -26.45 -14.72
N ILE A 87 -2.96 -25.35 -14.77
CA ILE A 87 -2.48 -24.00 -14.44
C ILE A 87 -2.13 -23.94 -12.96
N ARG A 88 -3.01 -24.41 -12.06
CA ARG A 88 -2.73 -24.44 -10.62
C ARG A 88 -1.47 -25.23 -10.26
N LYS A 89 -1.23 -26.34 -10.97
CA LYS A 89 -0.01 -27.14 -10.81
C LYS A 89 1.24 -26.41 -11.32
N TRP A 90 1.09 -25.65 -12.41
CA TRP A 90 2.16 -24.81 -12.97
C TRP A 90 2.52 -23.63 -12.07
N MET A 91 1.54 -23.03 -11.38
CA MET A 91 1.76 -21.86 -10.50
C MET A 91 2.74 -22.11 -9.35
N GLY A 92 2.89 -23.36 -8.89
CA GLY A 92 3.80 -23.74 -7.82
C GLY A 92 3.18 -24.72 -6.82
N ARG A 93 3.88 -24.96 -5.71
CA ARG A 93 3.45 -25.89 -4.66
C ARG A 93 2.99 -25.17 -3.40
N PHE A 94 1.68 -25.17 -3.17
CA PHE A 94 1.07 -24.54 -2.01
C PHE A 94 0.79 -25.56 -0.88
N THR A 95 1.70 -25.69 0.09
CA THR A 95 1.65 -26.72 1.14
C THR A 95 0.90 -26.32 2.41
N SER A 96 0.56 -25.04 2.57
CA SER A 96 -0.14 -24.53 3.77
C SER A 96 -1.47 -25.25 4.00
N LYS A 97 -1.70 -25.69 5.25
CA LYS A 97 -2.99 -26.25 5.71
C LYS A 97 -3.98 -25.17 6.18
N ASN A 98 -3.53 -23.94 6.34
CA ASN A 98 -4.40 -22.79 6.53
C ASN A 98 -4.88 -22.28 5.15
N VAL A 99 -6.20 -22.23 4.95
CA VAL A 99 -6.85 -21.89 3.67
C VAL A 99 -6.57 -20.44 3.26
N ALA A 100 -6.58 -19.51 4.21
CA ALA A 100 -6.33 -18.10 3.96
C ALA A 100 -4.89 -17.89 3.45
N LYS A 101 -3.88 -18.39 4.17
CA LYS A 101 -2.47 -18.39 3.75
C LYS A 101 -2.25 -19.15 2.43
N HIS A 102 -2.94 -20.28 2.22
CA HIS A 102 -2.85 -21.04 0.97
C HIS A 102 -3.32 -20.21 -0.23
N THR A 103 -4.51 -19.62 -0.13
CA THR A 103 -5.09 -18.79 -1.21
C THR A 103 -4.33 -17.49 -1.39
N ALA A 104 -3.83 -16.86 -0.32
CA ALA A 104 -2.97 -15.69 -0.41
C ALA A 104 -1.67 -15.97 -1.18
N ARG A 105 -1.05 -17.14 -0.99
CA ARG A 105 0.15 -17.58 -1.75
C ARG A 105 -0.17 -17.83 -3.22
N MET A 106 -1.24 -18.57 -3.50
CA MET A 106 -1.71 -18.79 -4.87
C MET A 106 -2.05 -17.46 -5.59
N GLY A 107 -2.61 -16.50 -4.85
CA GLY A 107 -2.94 -15.18 -5.35
C GLY A 107 -1.73 -14.35 -5.82
N GLN A 108 -0.52 -14.66 -5.37
CA GLN A 108 0.69 -13.89 -5.72
C GLN A 108 1.05 -14.01 -7.21
N CYS A 109 0.70 -15.14 -7.85
CA CYS A 109 0.90 -15.37 -9.29
C CYS A 109 0.03 -14.47 -10.18
N PHE A 110 -0.89 -13.68 -9.62
CA PHE A 110 -1.73 -12.72 -10.35
C PHE A 110 -1.30 -11.26 -10.08
N SER A 111 -0.12 -11.07 -9.49
CA SER A 111 0.47 -9.74 -9.38
C SER A 111 0.75 -9.22 -10.79
N SER A 112 0.43 -7.95 -11.07
CA SER A 112 0.91 -7.30 -12.30
C SER A 112 2.38 -6.99 -12.14
N THR A 113 3.20 -7.54 -13.03
CA THR A 113 4.67 -7.47 -12.96
C THR A 113 5.27 -7.18 -14.33
N TYR A 114 6.50 -6.67 -14.31
CA TYR A 114 7.39 -6.58 -15.46
C TYR A 114 8.39 -7.74 -15.39
N ALA A 115 8.40 -8.61 -16.38
CA ALA A 115 9.44 -9.64 -16.51
C ALA A 115 10.76 -8.99 -16.94
N THR A 116 11.87 -9.28 -16.23
CA THR A 116 13.16 -8.61 -16.45
C THR A 116 14.26 -9.59 -16.87
N VAL A 117 15.00 -10.14 -15.91
CA VAL A 117 16.19 -10.98 -16.11
C VAL A 117 15.84 -12.44 -15.78
N VAL A 118 16.41 -13.39 -16.54
CA VAL A 118 16.32 -14.82 -16.23
C VAL A 118 17.55 -15.19 -15.42
N MET A 119 17.34 -15.52 -14.15
CA MET A 119 18.42 -15.86 -13.23
C MET A 119 18.89 -17.30 -13.42
N GLN A 120 20.19 -17.52 -13.31
CA GLN A 120 20.76 -18.86 -13.15
C GLN A 120 20.77 -19.26 -11.68
N PRO A 121 20.60 -20.56 -11.35
CA PRO A 121 20.59 -21.01 -9.96
C PRO A 121 21.86 -20.67 -9.17
N HIS A 122 23.02 -20.55 -9.84
CA HIS A 122 24.29 -20.21 -9.19
C HIS A 122 24.48 -18.71 -8.94
N GLU A 123 23.61 -17.86 -9.48
CA GLU A 123 23.63 -16.40 -9.26
C GLU A 123 22.73 -15.97 -8.09
N VAL A 124 21.96 -16.91 -7.52
CA VAL A 124 20.94 -16.65 -6.50
C VAL A 124 21.28 -17.36 -5.20
N ASN A 125 21.42 -16.59 -4.12
CA ASN A 125 21.49 -17.10 -2.76
C ASN A 125 20.10 -17.00 -2.12
N GLU A 126 19.41 -18.13 -1.93
CA GLU A 126 18.09 -18.19 -1.30
C GLU A 126 18.14 -18.32 0.25
N CYS A 127 19.33 -18.23 0.83
CA CYS A 127 19.60 -18.54 2.24
C CYS A 127 20.30 -17.39 2.98
N LEU A 128 20.09 -16.14 2.55
CA LEU A 128 20.54 -14.99 3.33
C LEU A 128 19.81 -14.97 4.68
N GLU A 129 20.52 -15.08 5.79
CA GLU A 129 19.93 -15.24 7.12
C GLU A 129 19.03 -14.06 7.50
N ASP A 130 17.85 -14.29 8.07
CA ASP A 130 17.04 -13.19 8.59
C ASP A 130 17.69 -12.51 9.81
N VAL A 131 17.55 -11.18 9.92
CA VAL A 131 18.01 -10.43 11.08
C VAL A 131 16.93 -10.51 12.16
N GLU A 132 17.08 -11.45 13.09
CA GLU A 132 16.13 -11.69 14.17
C GLU A 132 16.64 -11.16 15.52
N ARG A 133 15.78 -10.47 16.27
CA ARG A 133 16.07 -10.04 17.64
C ARG A 133 14.77 -9.85 18.42
N ASN A 134 14.75 -10.27 19.68
CA ASN A 134 13.62 -10.11 20.59
C ASN A 134 12.27 -10.65 20.05
N GLY A 135 12.31 -11.71 19.24
CA GLY A 135 11.11 -12.30 18.63
C GLY A 135 10.58 -11.54 17.40
N TYR A 136 11.31 -10.54 16.91
CA TYR A 136 10.99 -9.82 15.68
C TYR A 136 12.03 -10.09 14.59
N VAL A 137 11.57 -10.07 13.34
CA VAL A 137 12.42 -10.15 12.15
C VAL A 137 12.58 -8.74 11.58
N PHE A 138 13.75 -8.12 11.75
CA PHE A 138 14.05 -6.77 11.27
C PHE A 138 14.16 -6.72 9.74
N SER A 139 14.53 -7.84 9.12
CA SER A 139 14.68 -7.99 7.68
C SER A 139 13.45 -8.62 6.99
N ASP A 140 12.27 -8.64 7.63
CA ASP A 140 11.11 -9.34 7.08
C ASP A 140 10.74 -8.80 5.71
N GLY A 141 10.94 -9.61 4.67
CA GLY A 141 10.56 -9.27 3.32
C GLY A 141 11.62 -8.51 2.50
N ILE A 142 12.85 -8.32 2.98
CA ILE A 142 13.90 -7.63 2.21
C ILE A 142 15.17 -8.47 1.96
N GLY A 143 15.67 -8.43 0.73
CA GLY A 143 16.92 -9.03 0.28
C GLY A 143 17.87 -8.02 -0.37
N LYS A 144 18.92 -8.53 -1.01
CA LYS A 144 19.98 -7.73 -1.65
C LYS A 144 20.06 -8.05 -3.15
N ILE A 145 20.36 -7.02 -3.94
CA ILE A 145 20.69 -7.13 -5.36
C ILE A 145 22.02 -6.43 -5.60
N THR A 146 22.90 -7.05 -6.39
CA THR A 146 24.17 -6.42 -6.76
C THR A 146 23.94 -5.25 -7.72
N GLN A 147 24.87 -4.29 -7.72
CA GLN A 147 24.79 -3.13 -8.61
C GLN A 147 24.72 -3.53 -10.10
N GLU A 148 25.46 -4.56 -10.50
CA GLU A 148 25.48 -5.04 -11.89
C GLU A 148 24.10 -5.56 -12.32
N LEU A 149 23.49 -6.45 -11.53
CA LEU A 149 22.15 -6.98 -11.82
C LEU A 149 21.09 -5.88 -11.76
N ALA A 150 21.20 -4.94 -10.81
CA ALA A 150 20.28 -3.81 -10.70
C ALA A 150 20.31 -2.93 -11.96
N LEU A 151 21.48 -2.70 -12.56
CA LEU A 151 21.60 -1.97 -13.82
C LEU A 151 21.01 -2.75 -15.01
N GLU A 152 21.15 -4.08 -15.03
CA GLU A 152 20.50 -4.91 -16.04
C GLU A 152 18.97 -4.84 -15.93
N VAL A 153 18.44 -4.95 -14.71
CA VAL A 153 17.01 -4.78 -14.42
C VAL A 153 16.54 -3.38 -14.85
N ALA A 154 17.25 -2.32 -14.47
CA ALA A 154 16.94 -0.95 -14.86
C ALA A 154 16.92 -0.77 -16.38
N LYS A 155 17.85 -1.41 -17.10
CA LYS A 155 17.88 -1.41 -18.58
C LYS A 155 16.65 -2.08 -19.19
N LYS A 156 16.19 -3.21 -18.64
CA LYS A 156 14.95 -3.86 -19.09
C LYS A 156 13.72 -3.01 -18.85
N LEU A 157 13.71 -2.23 -17.77
CA LEU A 157 12.63 -1.31 -17.40
C LEU A 157 12.73 0.08 -18.07
N GLN A 158 13.80 0.36 -18.82
CA GLN A 158 14.09 1.66 -19.43
C GLN A 158 14.28 2.79 -18.39
N LEU A 159 14.97 2.47 -17.28
CA LEU A 159 15.23 3.35 -16.13
C LEU A 159 16.72 3.69 -15.96
N THR A 160 17.51 3.65 -17.03
CA THR A 160 18.97 3.80 -16.94
C THR A 160 19.45 5.21 -16.60
N ASP A 161 18.62 6.23 -16.85
CA ASP A 161 18.99 7.63 -16.55
C ASP A 161 19.05 7.89 -15.04
N ASN A 162 18.16 7.23 -14.27
CA ASN A 162 18.13 7.25 -12.81
C ASN A 162 17.82 5.84 -12.30
N PRO A 163 18.83 4.95 -12.21
CA PRO A 163 18.62 3.57 -11.77
C PRO A 163 18.07 3.51 -10.34
N PRO A 164 16.98 2.76 -10.09
CA PRO A 164 16.43 2.61 -8.74
C PRO A 164 17.37 1.93 -7.75
N SER A 165 17.35 2.40 -6.50
CA SER A 165 18.07 1.81 -5.37
C SER A 165 17.41 0.57 -4.77
N ALA A 166 16.10 0.36 -5.00
CA ALA A 166 15.42 -0.86 -4.60
C ALA A 166 14.22 -1.20 -5.49
N TYR A 167 13.89 -2.49 -5.52
CA TYR A 167 12.82 -3.06 -6.34
C TYR A 167 11.92 -3.94 -5.48
N GLN A 168 10.61 -3.76 -5.59
CA GLN A 168 9.66 -4.76 -5.12
C GLN A 168 9.53 -5.85 -6.18
N ILE A 169 9.67 -7.11 -5.78
CA ILE A 169 9.80 -8.23 -6.72
C ILE A 169 8.83 -9.39 -6.48
N ARG A 170 8.70 -10.22 -7.52
CA ARG A 170 8.34 -11.63 -7.45
C ARG A 170 9.46 -12.41 -8.13
N TYR A 171 9.92 -13.47 -7.47
CA TYR A 171 10.90 -14.38 -8.04
C TYR A 171 10.61 -15.78 -7.53
N ALA A 172 10.34 -16.75 -8.42
CA ALA A 172 9.85 -18.07 -8.02
C ALA A 172 8.65 -17.96 -7.05
N GLY A 173 8.81 -18.40 -5.80
CA GLY A 173 7.83 -18.17 -4.74
C GLY A 173 8.31 -17.23 -3.63
N PHE A 174 9.32 -16.43 -3.91
CA PHE A 174 9.77 -15.31 -3.10
C PHE A 174 9.01 -14.03 -3.45
N LYS A 175 8.63 -13.30 -2.40
CA LYS A 175 8.01 -11.97 -2.46
C LYS A 175 8.74 -11.07 -1.48
N GLY A 176 9.10 -9.87 -1.94
CA GLY A 176 9.68 -8.86 -1.08
C GLY A 176 10.26 -7.67 -1.83
N VAL A 177 11.12 -6.92 -1.15
CA VAL A 177 11.99 -5.88 -1.71
C VAL A 177 13.41 -6.42 -1.85
N ILE A 178 14.14 -5.96 -2.86
CA ILE A 178 15.60 -6.14 -2.95
C ILE A 178 16.24 -4.77 -3.12
N ALA A 179 17.19 -4.45 -2.24
CA ALA A 179 17.93 -3.19 -2.24
C ALA A 179 19.34 -3.39 -2.83
N VAL A 180 19.85 -2.37 -3.51
CA VAL A 180 21.18 -2.39 -4.10
C VAL A 180 22.23 -2.40 -3.00
N TRP A 181 23.10 -3.41 -3.01
CA TRP A 181 24.25 -3.54 -2.11
C TRP A 181 25.46 -4.06 -2.89
N GLU A 182 26.66 -3.83 -2.37
CA GLU A 182 27.88 -4.40 -2.95
C GLU A 182 27.85 -5.94 -2.87
N GLY A 183 28.29 -6.59 -3.95
CA GLY A 183 28.43 -8.05 -4.02
C GLY A 183 29.74 -8.52 -3.39
N GLU A 184 29.83 -9.81 -3.07
CA GLU A 184 30.99 -10.42 -2.43
C GLU A 184 31.99 -11.02 -3.44
N ASN A 185 31.84 -10.72 -4.74
CA ASN A 185 32.63 -11.28 -5.85
C ASN A 185 32.65 -12.82 -5.92
N ASP A 186 31.62 -13.45 -5.39
CA ASP A 186 31.39 -14.90 -5.33
C ASP A 186 30.51 -15.42 -6.48
N GLY A 187 30.08 -14.53 -7.38
CA GLY A 187 29.15 -14.82 -8.47
C GLY A 187 27.67 -14.70 -8.09
N ILE A 188 27.35 -14.47 -6.81
CA ILE A 188 25.98 -14.22 -6.37
C ILE A 188 25.58 -12.79 -6.71
N GLN A 189 24.45 -12.65 -7.39
CA GLN A 189 23.91 -11.37 -7.80
C GLN A 189 22.61 -11.01 -7.08
N LEU A 190 21.87 -12.01 -6.59
CA LEU A 190 20.60 -11.87 -5.91
C LEU A 190 20.61 -12.67 -4.61
N SER A 191 20.39 -12.02 -3.47
CA SER A 191 20.35 -12.68 -2.16
C SER A 191 18.98 -12.47 -1.51
N LEU A 192 18.28 -13.58 -1.23
CA LEU A 192 16.93 -13.63 -0.72
C LEU A 192 16.91 -14.29 0.66
N ARG A 193 15.99 -13.85 1.51
CA ARG A 193 15.86 -14.34 2.89
C ARG A 193 14.73 -15.36 3.05
N PRO A 194 14.80 -16.25 4.06
CA PRO A 194 13.73 -17.18 4.39
C PRO A 194 12.36 -16.49 4.59
N SER A 195 12.33 -15.31 5.24
CA SER A 195 11.12 -14.51 5.42
C SER A 195 10.42 -14.17 4.09
N MET A 196 11.16 -14.00 3.00
CA MET A 196 10.63 -13.71 1.66
C MET A 196 10.01 -14.94 0.99
N HIS A 197 10.41 -16.16 1.36
CA HIS A 197 9.93 -17.40 0.73
C HIS A 197 8.49 -17.74 1.16
N LYS A 198 7.56 -17.73 0.20
CA LYS A 198 6.13 -17.97 0.45
C LYS A 198 5.66 -19.35 -0.03
N PHE A 199 6.20 -19.90 -1.12
CA PHE A 199 5.84 -21.23 -1.64
C PHE A 199 6.90 -21.79 -2.59
N ASP A 200 6.93 -23.10 -2.84
CA ASP A 200 7.94 -23.66 -3.74
C ASP A 200 7.55 -23.39 -5.20
N SER A 201 8.50 -22.92 -6.01
CA SER A 201 8.35 -22.73 -7.46
C SER A 201 9.69 -22.96 -8.16
N SER A 202 9.64 -23.26 -9.45
CA SER A 202 10.83 -23.43 -10.32
C SER A 202 10.97 -22.30 -11.34
N HIS A 203 10.19 -21.23 -11.18
CA HIS A 203 10.22 -20.08 -12.08
C HIS A 203 11.49 -19.26 -11.85
N THR A 204 12.26 -19.02 -12.92
CA THR A 204 13.59 -18.40 -12.84
C THR A 204 13.63 -16.95 -13.31
N VAL A 205 12.49 -16.35 -13.68
CA VAL A 205 12.45 -14.95 -14.11
C VAL A 205 12.31 -14.06 -12.88
N LEU A 206 13.17 -13.04 -12.79
CA LEU A 206 13.02 -11.94 -11.85
C LEU A 206 11.96 -10.98 -12.38
N GLU A 207 10.87 -10.85 -11.65
CA GLU A 207 9.75 -10.00 -12.01
C GLU A 207 9.68 -8.79 -11.06
N VAL A 208 9.56 -7.59 -11.62
CA VAL A 208 9.48 -6.34 -10.85
C VAL A 208 8.04 -5.87 -10.77
N VAL A 209 7.57 -5.59 -9.56
CA VAL A 209 6.24 -5.03 -9.26
C VAL A 209 6.30 -3.51 -9.25
N SER A 210 7.30 -2.95 -8.55
CA SER A 210 7.52 -1.52 -8.38
C SER A 210 8.98 -1.26 -8.00
N TRP A 211 9.40 0.00 -7.96
CA TRP A 211 10.77 0.40 -7.67
C TRP A 211 10.81 1.76 -6.96
N THR A 212 11.95 2.08 -6.36
CA THR A 212 12.16 3.38 -5.72
C THR A 212 12.23 4.48 -6.77
N LYS A 213 11.56 5.59 -6.49
CA LYS A 213 11.48 6.78 -7.34
C LYS A 213 10.94 7.94 -6.53
N PHE A 214 11.04 9.15 -7.08
CA PHE A 214 10.35 10.31 -6.54
C PHE A 214 8.84 10.04 -6.41
N GLN A 215 8.34 10.04 -5.18
CA GLN A 215 6.90 9.99 -4.89
C GLN A 215 6.53 11.13 -3.95
N PRO A 216 5.76 12.13 -4.43
CA PRO A 216 5.38 13.28 -3.62
C PRO A 216 4.63 12.88 -2.35
N GLY A 217 4.98 13.49 -1.21
CA GLY A 217 4.28 13.28 0.05
C GLY A 217 2.91 13.93 0.04
N PHE A 218 1.89 13.16 0.42
CA PHE A 218 0.54 13.65 0.62
C PHE A 218 -0.01 13.15 1.95
N LEU A 219 -0.55 14.05 2.74
CA LEU A 219 -1.42 13.69 3.86
C LEU A 219 -2.71 13.08 3.32
N ASN A 220 -3.37 12.31 4.17
CA ASN A 220 -4.73 11.85 3.97
C ASN A 220 -5.50 11.98 5.28
N ARG A 221 -6.81 11.76 5.24
CA ARG A 221 -7.67 11.84 6.43
C ARG A 221 -7.15 11.04 7.63
N GLN A 222 -6.66 9.82 7.44
CA GLN A 222 -6.16 8.98 8.55
C GLN A 222 -4.93 9.62 9.22
N ILE A 223 -3.93 10.01 8.43
CA ILE A 223 -2.71 10.64 8.96
C ILE A 223 -3.05 11.97 9.63
N ILE A 224 -3.93 12.79 9.04
CA ILE A 224 -4.38 14.06 9.62
C ILE A 224 -5.05 13.82 10.98
N THR A 225 -5.98 12.86 11.08
CA THR A 225 -6.64 12.52 12.33
C THR A 225 -5.63 12.12 13.42
N LEU A 226 -4.62 11.31 13.08
CA LEU A 226 -3.59 10.91 14.04
C LEU A 226 -2.70 12.07 14.47
N LEU A 227 -2.24 12.90 13.53
CA LEU A 227 -1.40 14.07 13.84
C LEU A 227 -2.15 15.11 14.69
N SER A 228 -3.43 15.38 14.37
CA SER A 228 -4.30 16.23 15.19
C SER A 228 -4.45 15.67 16.61
N SER A 229 -4.70 14.37 16.74
CA SER A 229 -4.77 13.69 18.06
C SER A 229 -3.45 13.74 18.83
N LEU A 230 -2.32 13.81 18.12
CA LEU A 230 -0.98 13.99 18.67
C LEU A 230 -0.62 15.46 18.91
N ASN A 231 -1.60 16.36 18.86
CA ASN A 231 -1.51 17.80 19.13
C ASN A 231 -0.78 18.63 18.05
N VAL A 232 -0.70 18.15 16.80
CA VAL A 232 -0.37 19.04 15.67
C VAL A 232 -1.56 19.98 15.46
N PRO A 233 -1.37 21.32 15.51
CA PRO A 233 -2.50 22.25 15.43
C PRO A 233 -3.29 22.15 14.10
N ASP A 234 -4.61 22.02 14.19
CA ASP A 234 -5.50 21.87 13.01
C ASP A 234 -5.41 23.04 12.01
N ALA A 235 -5.07 24.23 12.50
CA ALA A 235 -4.83 25.42 11.69
C ALA A 235 -3.70 25.21 10.65
N ILE A 236 -2.74 24.32 10.93
CA ILE A 236 -1.66 23.97 9.99
C ILE A 236 -2.24 23.24 8.79
N PHE A 237 -3.08 22.21 9.00
CA PHE A 237 -3.73 21.50 7.90
C PHE A 237 -4.62 22.45 7.09
N SER A 238 -5.40 23.30 7.77
CA SER A 238 -6.23 24.31 7.12
C SER A 238 -5.41 25.28 6.26
N GLN A 239 -4.24 25.70 6.73
CA GLN A 239 -3.35 26.57 5.96
C GLN A 239 -2.76 25.83 4.74
N MET A 240 -2.29 24.60 4.93
CA MET A 240 -1.75 23.80 3.82
C MET A 240 -2.80 23.54 2.73
N GLN A 241 -4.07 23.31 3.11
CA GLN A 241 -5.17 23.21 2.15
C GLN A 241 -5.37 24.51 1.36
N LYS A 242 -5.34 25.67 2.04
CA LYS A 242 -5.48 26.98 1.40
C LYS A 242 -4.33 27.26 0.44
N ASP A 243 -3.10 26.94 0.83
CA ASP A 243 -1.90 27.12 0.02
C ASP A 243 -2.00 26.25 -1.25
N MET A 244 -2.37 24.97 -1.10
CA MET A 244 -2.61 24.06 -2.22
C MET A 244 -3.72 24.59 -3.15
N LEU A 245 -4.85 25.05 -2.61
CA LEU A 245 -5.95 25.62 -3.40
C LEU A 245 -5.52 26.89 -4.17
N SER A 246 -4.74 27.76 -3.53
CA SER A 246 -4.19 28.96 -4.15
C SER A 246 -3.32 28.59 -5.36
N ASN A 247 -2.38 27.66 -5.19
CA ASN A 247 -1.50 27.20 -6.27
C ASN A 247 -2.30 26.57 -7.42
N LEU A 248 -3.30 25.74 -7.10
CA LEU A 248 -4.18 25.13 -8.08
C LEU A 248 -5.07 26.13 -8.83
N ASN A 249 -5.47 27.24 -8.20
CA ASN A 249 -6.22 28.30 -8.87
C ASN A 249 -5.34 29.10 -9.84
N ASN A 250 -4.06 29.26 -9.52
CA ASN A 250 -3.11 30.03 -10.32
C ASN A 250 -2.41 29.20 -11.41
N ILE A 251 -2.61 27.87 -11.44
CA ILE A 251 -1.95 26.94 -12.37
C ILE A 251 -2.14 27.28 -13.86
N LEU A 252 -3.17 28.05 -14.23
CA LEU A 252 -3.44 28.44 -15.63
C LEU A 252 -2.99 29.85 -15.97
N THR A 253 -2.62 30.65 -14.97
CA THR A 253 -2.31 32.08 -15.13
C THR A 253 -0.86 32.39 -14.77
N ASP A 254 -0.25 31.57 -13.92
CA ASP A 254 1.14 31.71 -13.47
C ASP A 254 1.94 30.48 -13.90
N THR A 255 2.93 30.70 -14.76
CA THR A 255 3.74 29.63 -15.37
C THR A 255 4.70 29.01 -14.35
N ASP A 256 5.20 29.79 -13.40
CA ASP A 256 6.12 29.32 -12.38
C ASP A 256 5.37 28.46 -11.35
N VAL A 257 4.19 28.91 -10.92
CA VAL A 257 3.30 28.10 -10.07
C VAL A 257 2.87 26.83 -10.78
N ALA A 258 2.53 26.91 -12.07
CA ALA A 258 2.20 25.73 -12.86
C ALA A 258 3.36 24.73 -12.86
N PHE A 259 4.57 25.21 -13.11
CA PHE A 259 5.77 24.41 -13.15
C PHE A 259 6.09 23.75 -11.80
N ASP A 260 6.02 24.51 -10.71
CA ASP A 260 6.21 24.01 -9.35
C ASP A 260 5.19 22.91 -9.00
N VAL A 261 3.91 23.14 -9.26
CA VAL A 261 2.85 22.15 -8.98
C VAL A 261 3.10 20.85 -9.76
N VAL A 262 3.37 20.92 -11.06
CA VAL A 262 3.53 19.71 -11.89
C VAL A 262 4.83 18.96 -11.60
N THR A 263 5.87 19.62 -11.11
CA THR A 263 7.16 18.97 -10.81
C THR A 263 7.21 18.41 -9.39
N THR A 264 6.59 19.07 -8.42
CA THR A 264 6.72 18.70 -7.00
C THR A 264 5.59 17.82 -6.49
N SER A 265 4.38 17.97 -7.03
CA SER A 265 3.16 17.35 -6.49
C SER A 265 2.55 16.29 -7.41
N CYS A 266 2.97 16.26 -8.68
CA CYS A 266 2.69 15.18 -9.61
C CYS A 266 3.92 14.26 -9.67
N ALA A 267 3.69 12.95 -9.77
CA ALA A 267 4.77 12.03 -10.08
C ALA A 267 5.01 12.07 -11.60
N ASP A 268 5.08 10.92 -12.25
CA ASP A 268 5.37 10.81 -13.69
C ASP A 268 4.28 11.48 -14.57
N GLU A 269 3.07 11.71 -14.04
CA GLU A 269 1.96 12.32 -14.80
C GLU A 269 2.19 13.79 -15.15
N GLY A 270 3.07 14.50 -14.42
CA GLY A 270 3.39 15.91 -14.63
C GLY A 270 4.43 16.16 -15.72
N ASN A 271 5.17 15.15 -16.14
CA ASN A 271 6.41 15.30 -16.93
C ASN A 271 6.21 16.06 -18.25
N THR A 272 5.17 15.72 -19.02
CA THR A 272 4.89 16.41 -20.29
C THR A 272 4.58 17.88 -20.07
N ALA A 273 3.75 18.23 -19.08
CA ALA A 273 3.43 19.60 -18.77
C ALA A 273 4.67 20.38 -18.29
N ALA A 274 5.50 19.75 -17.44
CA ALA A 274 6.75 20.34 -16.97
C ALA A 274 7.73 20.64 -18.13
N LEU A 275 7.86 19.72 -19.10
CA LEU A 275 8.69 19.92 -20.29
C LEU A 275 8.17 21.07 -21.17
N MET A 276 6.86 21.18 -21.36
CA MET A 276 6.27 22.28 -22.12
C MET A 276 6.50 23.63 -21.43
N LEU A 277 6.25 23.70 -20.12
CA LEU A 277 6.43 24.91 -19.33
C LEU A 277 7.91 25.35 -19.31
N SER A 278 8.84 24.41 -19.11
CA SER A 278 10.29 24.70 -19.16
C SER A 278 10.80 25.11 -20.55
N ALA A 279 10.10 24.73 -21.62
CA ALA A 279 10.37 25.21 -22.98
C ALA A 279 9.80 26.63 -23.25
N GLY A 280 9.18 27.28 -22.27
CA GLY A 280 8.58 28.60 -22.39
C GLY A 280 7.18 28.61 -23.00
N ILE A 281 6.53 27.43 -23.10
CA ILE A 281 5.16 27.33 -23.59
C ILE A 281 4.20 27.75 -22.47
N SER A 282 3.30 28.69 -22.76
CA SER A 282 2.32 29.19 -21.80
C SER A 282 0.96 28.49 -21.93
N PRO A 283 0.27 28.19 -20.81
CA PRO A 283 -1.09 27.65 -20.85
C PRO A 283 -2.12 28.62 -21.44
N GLY A 284 -1.80 29.92 -21.54
CA GLY A 284 -2.65 30.90 -22.21
C GLY A 284 -2.65 30.76 -23.74
N THR A 285 -1.57 30.22 -24.31
CA THR A 285 -1.35 30.15 -25.76
C THR A 285 -1.49 28.75 -26.34
N GLU A 286 -1.20 27.71 -25.56
CA GLU A 286 -1.20 26.32 -26.04
C GLU A 286 -2.36 25.49 -25.43
N PRO A 287 -3.38 25.13 -26.23
CA PRO A 287 -4.55 24.38 -25.75
C PRO A 287 -4.22 23.02 -25.15
N HIS A 288 -3.20 22.32 -25.64
CA HIS A 288 -2.81 21.02 -25.09
C HIS A 288 -2.29 21.14 -23.66
N LEU A 289 -1.37 22.09 -23.42
CA LEU A 289 -0.85 22.36 -22.07
C LEU A 289 -1.98 22.79 -21.13
N LYS A 290 -2.87 23.67 -21.59
CA LYS A 290 -4.05 24.08 -20.81
C LYS A 290 -4.91 22.90 -20.40
N ALA A 291 -5.16 21.97 -21.31
CA ALA A 291 -5.95 20.77 -21.02
C ALA A 291 -5.25 19.85 -19.99
N LEU A 292 -3.93 19.65 -20.11
CA LEU A 292 -3.14 18.89 -19.13
C LEU A 292 -3.23 19.52 -17.74
N LEU A 293 -3.02 20.83 -17.62
CA LEU A 293 -3.08 21.53 -16.33
C LEU A 293 -4.49 21.54 -15.75
N LEU A 294 -5.54 21.64 -16.57
CA LEU A 294 -6.92 21.49 -16.13
C LEU A 294 -7.22 20.09 -15.57
N ALA A 295 -6.68 19.05 -16.20
CA ALA A 295 -6.83 17.68 -15.73
C ALA A 295 -6.10 17.47 -14.39
N ILE A 296 -4.86 17.97 -14.27
CA ILE A 296 -4.07 17.94 -13.03
C ILE A 296 -4.82 18.68 -11.92
N ARG A 297 -5.28 19.90 -12.18
CA ARG A 297 -6.07 20.70 -11.25
C ARG A 297 -7.31 19.95 -10.79
N SER A 298 -8.09 19.40 -11.71
CA SER A 298 -9.32 18.68 -11.39
C SER A 298 -9.04 17.44 -10.54
N SER A 299 -8.00 16.67 -10.88
CA SER A 299 -7.60 15.47 -10.13
C SER A 299 -7.18 15.81 -8.69
N GLN A 300 -6.35 16.84 -8.51
CA GLN A 300 -5.89 17.26 -7.19
C GLN A 300 -7.02 17.86 -6.34
N LEU A 301 -7.90 18.68 -6.94
CA LEU A 301 -9.08 19.21 -6.26
C LEU A 301 -10.03 18.10 -5.80
N LEU A 302 -10.26 17.08 -6.66
CA LEU A 302 -11.08 15.93 -6.30
C LEU A 302 -10.45 15.13 -5.15
N GLY A 303 -9.14 14.91 -5.20
CA GLY A 303 -8.40 14.26 -4.12
C GLY A 303 -8.48 15.02 -2.79
N LEU A 304 -8.41 16.35 -2.84
CA LEU A 304 -8.58 17.21 -1.68
C LEU A 304 -9.99 17.08 -1.10
N LEU A 305 -11.02 17.17 -1.94
CA LEU A 305 -12.43 17.09 -1.55
C LEU A 305 -12.80 15.73 -0.94
N GLU A 306 -12.46 14.63 -1.61
CA GLU A 306 -12.93 13.30 -1.20
C GLU A 306 -12.09 12.69 -0.08
N LYS A 307 -10.78 12.97 -0.07
CA LYS A 307 -9.80 12.21 0.74
C LYS A 307 -8.93 13.09 1.63
N SER A 308 -9.13 14.41 1.61
CA SER A 308 -8.25 15.37 2.29
C SER A 308 -6.79 15.14 1.88
N ARG A 309 -6.56 14.93 0.57
CA ARG A 309 -5.24 14.64 0.00
C ARG A 309 -4.42 15.94 -0.11
N ILE A 310 -3.79 16.35 1.00
CA ILE A 310 -3.03 17.61 1.10
C ILE A 310 -1.57 17.37 0.74
N PHE A 311 -1.03 18.14 -0.21
CA PHE A 311 0.37 18.06 -0.59
C PHE A 311 1.30 18.53 0.54
N VAL A 312 2.41 17.82 0.75
CA VAL A 312 3.46 18.17 1.73
C VAL A 312 4.78 18.35 0.99
N PRO A 313 5.25 19.61 0.79
CA PRO A 313 6.48 19.87 0.03
C PRO A 313 7.71 19.14 0.59
N LYS A 314 7.87 19.16 1.93
CA LYS A 314 8.92 18.45 2.68
C LYS A 314 8.49 17.04 3.11
N GLY A 315 7.76 16.34 2.23
CA GLY A 315 7.31 14.98 2.48
C GLY A 315 7.43 14.09 1.25
N ARG A 316 7.56 12.79 1.48
CA ARG A 316 7.67 11.74 0.46
C ARG A 316 6.89 10.50 0.87
N TRP A 317 6.48 9.72 -0.12
CA TRP A 317 6.17 8.30 0.08
C TRP A 317 7.43 7.50 -0.29
N LEU A 318 7.95 6.71 0.63
CA LEU A 318 9.23 6.01 0.46
C LEU A 318 9.07 4.52 0.68
N MET A 319 9.77 3.72 -0.12
CA MET A 319 9.86 2.28 0.08
C MET A 319 10.77 1.99 1.28
N GLY A 320 10.33 1.08 2.15
CA GLY A 320 11.16 0.63 3.27
C GLY A 320 12.37 -0.16 2.80
N CYS A 321 13.52 0.13 3.39
CA CYS A 321 14.79 -0.57 3.20
C CYS A 321 15.45 -0.86 4.55
N LEU A 322 16.46 -1.71 4.56
CA LEU A 322 17.20 -2.11 5.75
C LEU A 322 18.65 -1.65 5.64
N ASP A 323 19.18 -1.11 6.73
CA ASP A 323 20.61 -0.88 6.89
C ASP A 323 21.33 -2.21 7.15
N GLU A 324 21.91 -2.79 6.09
CA GLU A 324 22.69 -4.03 6.16
C GLU A 324 24.00 -3.87 6.93
N LEU A 325 24.51 -2.65 7.12
CA LEU A 325 25.75 -2.38 7.86
C LEU A 325 25.49 -2.34 9.37
N GLY A 326 24.29 -1.92 9.79
CA GLY A 326 23.91 -1.82 11.21
C GLY A 326 24.55 -0.63 11.91
N ILE A 327 24.71 0.47 11.16
CA ILE A 327 25.17 1.76 11.65
C ILE A 327 24.05 2.50 12.36
N LEU A 328 22.82 2.44 11.82
CA LEU A 328 21.65 3.08 12.41
C LEU A 328 21.27 2.39 13.74
N GLU A 329 21.01 3.20 14.76
CA GLU A 329 20.50 2.77 16.07
C GLU A 329 18.97 2.83 16.14
N GLN A 330 18.38 2.25 17.19
CA GLN A 330 16.93 2.35 17.44
C GLN A 330 16.53 3.83 17.58
N GLY A 331 15.47 4.23 16.88
CA GLY A 331 14.97 5.60 16.83
C GLY A 331 15.54 6.40 15.65
N GLN A 332 16.52 5.87 14.93
CA GLN A 332 17.13 6.53 13.78
C GLN A 332 16.60 5.99 12.45
N CYS A 333 16.81 6.76 11.39
CA CYS A 333 16.61 6.34 10.01
C CYS A 333 17.60 7.08 9.09
N PHE A 334 17.74 6.59 7.86
CA PHE A 334 18.44 7.32 6.80
C PHE A 334 17.49 7.56 5.63
N ILE A 335 17.51 8.79 5.11
CA ILE A 335 16.69 9.22 3.98
C ILE A 335 17.54 10.11 3.08
N ARG A 336 17.63 9.74 1.81
CA ARG A 336 18.15 10.60 0.75
C ARG A 336 17.08 10.77 -0.31
N ALA A 337 16.51 11.96 -0.39
CA ALA A 337 15.36 12.25 -1.25
C ALA A 337 15.83 12.88 -2.56
N SER A 338 15.40 12.33 -3.69
CA SER A 338 15.64 12.95 -4.98
C SER A 338 14.83 14.25 -5.13
N SER A 339 15.40 15.16 -5.92
CA SER A 339 14.67 16.30 -6.46
C SER A 339 13.99 15.90 -7.77
N PRO A 340 12.86 16.53 -8.14
CA PRO A 340 12.24 16.30 -9.44
C PRO A 340 13.25 16.54 -10.57
N VAL A 341 13.59 15.48 -11.30
CA VAL A 341 14.51 15.58 -12.44
C VAL A 341 13.70 15.86 -13.69
N LEU A 342 13.77 17.10 -14.22
CA LEU A 342 13.49 17.30 -15.64
C LEU A 342 14.69 16.84 -16.44
N ASN A 343 14.46 16.05 -17.49
CA ASN A 343 15.52 15.62 -18.39
C ASN A 343 16.39 16.81 -18.84
N ASN A 344 17.64 16.81 -18.38
CA ASN A 344 18.62 17.88 -18.56
C ASN A 344 18.98 18.19 -20.02
N SER A 345 18.53 17.38 -21.00
CA SER A 345 18.84 17.57 -22.41
C SER A 345 18.11 18.77 -23.06
N LEU A 346 17.03 19.28 -22.45
CA LEU A 346 16.21 20.37 -22.99
C LEU A 346 16.35 21.71 -22.23
N LEU A 347 17.01 21.72 -21.06
CA LEU A 347 17.19 22.92 -20.24
C LEU A 347 18.33 23.80 -20.79
N LYS A 348 18.08 24.60 -21.82
CA LYS A 348 19.04 25.60 -22.34
C LYS A 348 19.15 26.86 -21.47
N HIS A 349 18.32 27.02 -20.44
CA HIS A 349 18.23 28.26 -19.64
C HIS A 349 18.38 28.10 -18.12
N ALA A 350 18.67 26.90 -17.60
CA ALA A 350 19.03 26.76 -16.19
C ALA A 350 20.52 27.14 -15.98
N PRO A 351 20.89 27.95 -14.97
CA PRO A 351 22.29 28.19 -14.65
C PRO A 351 22.94 26.85 -14.33
N ARG A 352 23.95 26.47 -15.13
CA ARG A 352 24.77 25.28 -14.89
C ARG A 352 25.54 25.47 -13.59
N SER A 353 25.00 25.01 -12.47
CA SER A 353 25.83 24.74 -11.30
C SER A 353 26.66 23.50 -11.60
N SER A 354 27.92 23.73 -11.92
CA SER A 354 28.96 22.72 -11.99
C SER A 354 29.20 22.10 -10.61
N SER A 355 28.52 20.99 -10.31
CA SER A 355 28.98 20.02 -9.33
C SER A 355 28.38 18.65 -9.63
N GLU A 356 29.25 17.66 -9.72
CA GLU A 356 29.00 16.24 -9.91
C GLU A 356 27.89 15.71 -8.96
N ASN A 357 27.01 14.82 -9.46
CA ASN A 357 26.16 13.89 -8.68
C ASN A 357 25.19 14.41 -7.59
N ASN A 358 24.69 15.64 -7.64
CA ASN A 358 23.80 16.19 -6.59
C ASN A 358 22.31 16.33 -6.98
N ASN A 359 21.67 15.27 -7.49
CA ASN A 359 20.20 15.28 -7.71
C ASN A 359 19.38 14.82 -6.49
N ALA A 360 20.02 14.51 -5.36
CA ALA A 360 19.34 14.05 -4.15
C ALA A 360 19.95 14.63 -2.87
N GLU A 361 19.07 15.07 -1.97
CA GLU A 361 19.40 15.71 -0.70
C GLU A 361 19.26 14.71 0.46
N THR A 362 20.27 14.66 1.33
CA THR A 362 20.19 13.89 2.58
C THR A 362 19.35 14.65 3.60
N VAL A 363 18.30 14.02 4.11
CA VAL A 363 17.44 14.60 5.15
C VAL A 363 18.10 14.36 6.51
N ILE A 364 18.21 15.43 7.31
CA ILE A 364 18.79 15.37 8.66
C ILE A 364 17.82 16.03 9.64
N GLY A 365 17.62 15.40 10.80
CA GLY A 365 16.82 15.91 11.91
C GLY A 365 15.56 15.09 12.17
N THR A 366 14.65 15.63 12.98
CA THR A 366 13.43 14.92 13.39
C THR A 366 12.47 14.76 12.22
N VAL A 367 11.98 13.53 12.01
CA VAL A 367 11.02 13.19 10.98
C VAL A 367 9.79 12.51 11.56
N VAL A 368 8.66 12.65 10.86
CA VAL A 368 7.42 11.94 11.14
C VAL A 368 7.24 10.86 10.08
N MET A 369 6.94 9.64 10.51
CA MET A 369 6.66 8.50 9.65
C MET A 369 5.27 7.93 9.95
N ALA A 370 4.52 7.52 8.92
CA ALA A 370 3.31 6.74 9.07
C ALA A 370 3.12 5.76 7.90
N LYS A 371 2.41 4.66 8.13
CA LYS A 371 2.07 3.67 7.08
C LYS A 371 0.57 3.48 6.99
N ASN A 372 -0.01 3.60 5.79
CA ASN A 372 -1.44 3.38 5.61
C ASN A 372 -1.79 1.88 5.47
N PRO A 373 -2.95 1.43 5.95
CA PRO A 373 -3.88 2.19 6.78
C PRO A 373 -3.34 2.33 8.21
N CYS A 374 -3.39 3.55 8.76
CA CYS A 374 -3.02 3.85 10.14
C CYS A 374 -4.24 4.33 10.91
N LEU A 375 -4.46 3.80 12.11
CA LEU A 375 -5.62 4.15 12.95
C LEU A 375 -5.23 4.34 14.41
N HIS A 376 -4.16 3.69 14.84
CA HIS A 376 -3.71 3.79 16.22
C HIS A 376 -2.73 4.97 16.37
N PRO A 377 -2.79 5.79 17.45
CA PRO A 377 -1.85 6.90 17.64
C PRO A 377 -0.37 6.49 17.57
N GLY A 378 -0.05 5.27 18.00
CA GLY A 378 1.28 4.68 17.92
C GLY A 378 1.78 4.35 16.50
N ASP A 379 0.90 4.38 15.48
CA ASP A 379 1.26 4.14 14.09
C ASP A 379 2.03 5.31 13.46
N VAL A 380 1.92 6.50 14.06
CA VAL A 380 2.78 7.63 13.74
C VAL A 380 4.05 7.50 14.58
N ARG A 381 5.19 7.39 13.89
CA ARG A 381 6.51 7.29 14.51
C ARG A 381 7.27 8.58 14.32
N ILE A 382 7.93 9.01 15.39
CA ILE A 382 8.89 10.12 15.38
C ILE A 382 10.27 9.50 15.43
N LEU A 383 11.06 9.73 14.39
CA LEU A 383 12.42 9.21 14.23
C LEU A 383 13.41 10.35 14.02
N GLU A 384 14.69 10.06 14.16
CA GLU A 384 15.78 10.96 13.82
C GLU A 384 16.43 10.52 12.50
N ALA A 385 16.33 11.34 11.47
CA ALA A 385 17.08 11.12 10.24
C ALA A 385 18.52 11.59 10.44
N ILE A 386 19.48 10.70 10.22
CA ILE A 386 20.91 11.00 10.35
C ILE A 386 21.64 10.77 9.04
N ASP A 387 22.71 11.52 8.81
CA ASP A 387 23.57 11.31 7.64
C ASP A 387 24.50 10.11 7.87
N VAL A 388 24.43 9.14 6.97
CA VAL A 388 25.29 7.96 6.95
C VAL A 388 25.91 7.85 5.56
N PRO A 389 27.17 8.30 5.36
CA PRO A 389 27.84 8.28 4.06
C PRO A 389 27.82 6.91 3.36
N ALA A 390 27.91 5.83 4.12
CA ALA A 390 27.87 4.47 3.57
C ALA A 390 26.52 4.09 2.96
N LEU A 391 25.42 4.78 3.31
CA LEU A 391 24.06 4.55 2.80
C LEU A 391 23.68 5.49 1.66
N HIS A 392 24.59 6.37 1.21
CA HIS A 392 24.32 7.39 0.18
C HIS A 392 23.86 6.85 -1.18
N HIS A 393 24.12 5.58 -1.46
CA HIS A 393 23.68 4.87 -2.66
C HIS A 393 22.17 4.51 -2.63
N LEU A 394 21.52 4.59 -1.46
CA LEU A 394 20.09 4.33 -1.29
C LEU A 394 19.31 5.65 -1.39
N VAL A 395 18.74 5.90 -2.57
CA VAL A 395 17.98 7.11 -2.90
C VAL A 395 16.50 6.77 -3.06
N ASP A 396 15.64 7.66 -2.55
CA ASP A 396 14.18 7.48 -2.49
C ASP A 396 13.74 6.23 -1.71
N CYS A 397 14.53 5.87 -0.71
CA CYS A 397 14.24 4.84 0.27
C CYS A 397 14.11 5.44 1.68
N LEU A 398 13.32 4.79 2.53
CA LEU A 398 13.39 4.97 3.97
C LEU A 398 14.17 3.80 4.55
N VAL A 399 15.41 4.04 5.00
CA VAL A 399 16.30 2.99 5.49
C VAL A 399 16.16 2.88 7.01
N PHE A 400 15.78 1.69 7.47
CA PHE A 400 15.57 1.35 8.87
C PHE A 400 16.80 0.69 9.50
N PRO A 401 16.99 0.88 10.82
CA PRO A 401 18.01 0.16 11.57
C PRO A 401 17.69 -1.33 11.62
N LYS A 402 18.72 -2.17 11.48
CA LYS A 402 18.63 -3.60 11.80
C LYS A 402 18.86 -3.90 13.30
N ASN A 403 19.17 -2.86 14.08
CA ASN A 403 19.40 -2.92 15.52
C ASN A 403 18.22 -2.31 16.28
N GLY A 404 17.95 -2.86 17.46
CA GLY A 404 16.99 -2.29 18.40
C GLY A 404 16.11 -3.33 19.07
N GLU A 405 15.04 -2.87 19.72
CA GLU A 405 14.12 -3.75 20.44
C GLU A 405 12.98 -4.28 19.57
N ARG A 406 12.49 -3.44 18.65
CA ARG A 406 11.38 -3.73 17.73
C ARG A 406 11.58 -2.96 16.42
N PRO A 407 11.39 -3.57 15.24
CA PRO A 407 11.56 -2.90 13.95
C PRO A 407 10.57 -1.73 13.79
N HIS A 408 11.04 -0.55 13.36
CA HIS A 408 10.18 0.63 13.15
C HIS A 408 9.09 0.41 12.10
N ALA A 409 9.34 -0.43 11.09
CA ALA A 409 8.32 -0.90 10.16
C ALA A 409 7.16 -1.58 10.94
N ASN A 410 7.48 -2.53 11.82
CA ASN A 410 6.47 -3.23 12.61
C ASN A 410 5.74 -2.32 13.61
N GLU A 411 6.42 -1.30 14.16
CA GLU A 411 5.79 -0.29 15.02
C GLU A 411 4.71 0.54 14.29
N ALA A 412 4.86 0.73 12.98
CA ALA A 412 3.91 1.46 12.14
C ALA A 412 2.94 0.49 11.45
N SER A 413 1.76 0.30 12.06
CA SER A 413 0.68 -0.50 11.47
C SER A 413 1.05 -1.96 11.16
N GLY A 414 1.99 -2.54 11.92
CA GLY A 414 2.40 -3.93 11.77
C GLY A 414 3.08 -4.22 10.43
N SER A 415 3.71 -3.22 9.83
CA SER A 415 4.31 -3.28 8.50
C SER A 415 5.58 -4.14 8.47
N ASP A 416 5.96 -4.55 7.27
CA ASP A 416 7.18 -5.28 6.92
C ASP A 416 7.90 -4.58 5.76
N LEU A 417 9.00 -5.16 5.26
CA LEU A 417 9.79 -4.62 4.15
C LEU A 417 9.48 -5.34 2.83
N ASP A 418 8.25 -5.84 2.64
CA ASP A 418 7.86 -6.58 1.42
C ASP A 418 7.35 -5.71 0.25
N GLY A 419 7.49 -4.40 0.42
CA GLY A 419 7.15 -3.34 -0.55
C GLY A 419 6.14 -2.33 -0.02
N ASP A 420 5.96 -2.26 1.31
CA ASP A 420 5.18 -1.20 1.94
C ASP A 420 5.82 0.18 1.69
N LEU A 421 4.95 1.18 1.52
CA LEU A 421 5.32 2.58 1.37
C LEU A 421 4.97 3.35 2.65
N TYR A 422 5.91 4.19 3.07
CA TYR A 422 5.79 5.02 4.27
C TYR A 422 5.69 6.48 3.89
N PHE A 423 4.70 7.17 4.45
CA PHE A 423 4.70 8.63 4.41
C PHE A 423 5.76 9.10 5.39
N VAL A 424 6.69 9.92 4.90
CA VAL A 424 7.71 10.55 5.73
C VAL A 424 7.70 12.04 5.46
N THR A 425 7.76 12.84 6.52
CA THR A 425 7.89 14.30 6.40
C THR A 425 8.90 14.84 7.41
N TRP A 426 9.68 15.81 6.96
CA TRP A 426 10.59 16.62 7.77
C TRP A 426 10.12 18.09 7.82
N ASP A 427 8.83 18.33 7.55
CA ASP A 427 8.19 19.61 7.84
C ASP A 427 7.98 19.77 9.35
N GLU A 428 8.70 20.72 9.95
CA GLU A 428 8.61 21.02 11.38
C GLU A 428 7.18 21.32 11.85
N LYS A 429 6.32 21.84 10.97
CA LYS A 429 4.91 22.13 11.27
C LYS A 429 4.09 20.86 11.52
N LEU A 430 4.52 19.73 10.97
CA LEU A 430 3.82 18.44 11.09
C LEU A 430 4.41 17.55 12.19
N ILE A 431 5.49 17.96 12.84
CA ILE A 431 6.09 17.23 13.96
C ILE A 431 5.22 17.47 15.21
N PRO A 432 4.66 16.42 15.84
CA PRO A 432 3.95 16.55 17.11
C PRO A 432 4.78 17.30 18.15
N PRO A 433 4.20 18.24 18.93
CA PRO A 433 4.94 19.06 19.88
C PRO A 433 5.76 18.26 20.90
N GLY A 434 5.29 17.07 21.26
CA GLY A 434 6.00 16.17 22.18
C GLY A 434 7.28 15.55 21.60
N LYS A 435 7.51 15.62 20.28
CA LYS A 435 8.64 15.03 19.55
C LYS A 435 8.96 13.58 19.93
N ARG A 436 7.92 12.83 20.31
CA ARG A 436 8.03 11.45 20.82
C ARG A 436 6.91 10.62 20.23
N SER A 437 7.25 9.40 19.87
CA SER A 437 6.29 8.41 19.43
C SER A 437 5.40 7.97 20.58
N TRP A 438 4.13 7.69 20.29
CA TRP A 438 3.26 6.98 21.23
C TRP A 438 3.62 5.49 21.27
N ASN A 439 3.14 4.75 22.27
CA ASN A 439 3.43 3.31 22.34
C ASN A 439 2.82 2.58 21.14
N PRO A 440 3.59 1.79 20.38
CA PRO A 440 3.05 1.04 19.25
C PRO A 440 2.08 -0.04 19.73
N MET A 441 1.02 -0.29 18.96
CA MET A 441 0.10 -1.39 19.24
C MET A 441 0.80 -2.75 19.07
N ASP A 442 0.28 -3.79 19.73
CA ASP A 442 0.69 -5.16 19.42
C ASP A 442 0.04 -5.60 18.09
N TYR A 443 0.89 -5.88 17.11
CA TYR A 443 0.50 -6.35 15.79
C TYR A 443 0.74 -7.86 15.61
N SER A 444 0.90 -8.59 16.72
CA SER A 444 1.07 -10.03 16.69
C SER A 444 -0.08 -10.71 15.93
N PRO A 445 0.22 -11.55 14.93
CA PRO A 445 -0.80 -12.15 14.10
C PRO A 445 -1.70 -13.07 14.93
N ALA A 446 -3.00 -13.03 14.66
CA ALA A 446 -3.93 -13.94 15.30
C ALA A 446 -3.64 -15.40 14.90
N GLU A 447 -3.91 -16.33 15.82
CA GLU A 447 -3.70 -17.76 15.57
C GLU A 447 -4.47 -18.23 14.33
N ALA A 448 -3.72 -18.73 13.35
CA ALA A 448 -4.27 -19.12 12.06
C ALA A 448 -4.89 -20.52 12.13
N LYS A 449 -6.17 -20.64 11.77
CA LYS A 449 -6.89 -21.94 11.77
C LYS A 449 -6.23 -22.91 10.77
N GLN A 450 -5.71 -24.02 11.27
CA GLN A 450 -5.16 -25.10 10.43
C GLN A 450 -6.22 -26.17 10.16
N LEU A 451 -6.26 -26.70 8.94
CA LEU A 451 -7.01 -27.91 8.64
C LEU A 451 -6.18 -29.16 9.00
N PRO A 452 -6.81 -30.28 9.40
CA PRO A 452 -6.07 -31.53 9.65
C PRO A 452 -5.53 -32.14 8.35
N ARG A 453 -6.18 -31.85 7.22
CA ARG A 453 -5.86 -32.32 5.86
C ARG A 453 -5.32 -31.19 4.97
N LYS A 454 -4.89 -31.53 3.75
CA LYS A 454 -4.55 -30.56 2.71
C LYS A 454 -5.78 -29.72 2.32
N VAL A 455 -5.54 -28.48 1.90
CA VAL A 455 -6.56 -27.57 1.35
C VAL A 455 -7.07 -28.13 0.02
N THR A 456 -8.39 -28.12 -0.15
CA THR A 456 -9.09 -28.56 -1.36
C THR A 456 -9.75 -27.37 -2.04
N GLN A 457 -10.18 -27.59 -3.28
CA GLN A 457 -10.89 -26.56 -4.04
C GLN A 457 -12.18 -26.08 -3.36
N SER A 458 -12.91 -26.98 -2.69
CA SER A 458 -14.12 -26.60 -1.95
C SER A 458 -13.79 -25.63 -0.81
N ASP A 459 -12.68 -25.83 -0.10
CA ASP A 459 -12.29 -24.95 0.99
C ASP A 459 -11.98 -23.54 0.50
N ILE A 460 -11.33 -23.44 -0.68
CA ILE A 460 -11.01 -22.16 -1.33
C ILE A 460 -12.28 -21.40 -1.69
N VAL A 461 -13.26 -22.09 -2.30
CA VAL A 461 -14.55 -21.51 -2.66
C VAL A 461 -15.33 -21.08 -1.42
N ASP A 462 -15.39 -21.94 -0.39
CA ASP A 462 -16.07 -21.63 0.87
C ASP A 462 -15.42 -20.44 1.59
N PHE A 463 -14.09 -20.34 1.54
CA PHE A 463 -13.36 -19.20 2.09
C PHE A 463 -13.69 -17.90 1.35
N PHE A 464 -13.70 -17.91 0.01
CA PHE A 464 -14.08 -16.75 -0.79
C PHE A 464 -15.49 -16.27 -0.49
N LEU A 465 -16.47 -17.18 -0.50
CA LEU A 465 -17.87 -16.88 -0.19
C LEU A 465 -18.04 -16.36 1.25
N LYS A 466 -17.29 -16.94 2.20
CA LYS A 466 -17.28 -16.48 3.59
C LYS A 466 -16.72 -15.06 3.71
N ASN A 467 -15.67 -14.72 2.97
CA ASN A 467 -15.14 -13.36 2.93
C ASN A 467 -16.14 -12.36 2.36
N MET A 468 -16.75 -12.67 1.20
CA MET A 468 -17.72 -11.77 0.55
C MET A 468 -18.86 -11.34 1.48
N VAL A 469 -19.27 -12.23 2.38
CA VAL A 469 -20.34 -12.01 3.37
C VAL A 469 -19.86 -11.21 4.59
N ASN A 470 -18.61 -11.40 5.01
CA ASN A 470 -18.11 -10.97 6.32
C ASN A 470 -17.05 -9.86 6.26
N GLU A 471 -16.86 -9.20 5.11
CA GLU A 471 -15.98 -8.04 5.01
C GLU A 471 -16.50 -6.90 5.90
N LYS A 472 -15.67 -6.46 6.86
CA LYS A 472 -15.99 -5.44 7.88
C LYS A 472 -14.95 -4.33 7.99
N LEU A 473 -13.87 -4.36 7.23
CA LEU A 473 -12.77 -3.40 7.36
C LEU A 473 -13.24 -1.98 7.03
N GLY A 474 -14.00 -1.81 5.95
CA GLY A 474 -14.59 -0.51 5.59
C GLY A 474 -15.49 0.07 6.69
N PRO A 475 -16.50 -0.68 7.18
CA PRO A 475 -17.32 -0.25 8.31
C PRO A 475 -16.55 0.09 9.59
N ILE A 476 -15.54 -0.70 9.95
CA ILE A 476 -14.69 -0.45 11.14
C ILE A 476 -13.90 0.85 10.95
N SER A 477 -13.25 1.02 9.79
CA SER A 477 -12.47 2.23 9.48
C SER A 477 -13.35 3.49 9.47
N ASN A 478 -14.57 3.39 8.94
CA ASN A 478 -15.54 4.48 8.96
C ASN A 478 -15.99 4.79 10.40
N ALA A 479 -16.23 3.78 11.23
CA ALA A 479 -16.57 4.00 12.63
C ALA A 479 -15.44 4.72 13.37
N HIS A 480 -14.19 4.36 13.10
CA HIS A 480 -13.01 5.00 13.68
C HIS A 480 -12.99 6.50 13.35
N VAL A 481 -13.15 6.85 12.07
CA VAL A 481 -13.19 8.26 11.63
C VAL A 481 -14.29 9.03 12.37
N VAL A 482 -15.48 8.45 12.53
CA VAL A 482 -16.58 9.11 13.24
C VAL A 482 -16.28 9.33 14.72
N HIS A 483 -15.83 8.30 15.44
CA HIS A 483 -15.56 8.45 16.87
C HIS A 483 -14.38 9.38 17.13
N ALA A 484 -13.36 9.37 16.26
CA ALA A 484 -12.23 10.29 16.37
C ALA A 484 -12.66 11.74 16.16
N ASP A 485 -13.49 12.02 15.15
CA ASP A 485 -14.01 13.37 14.88
C ASP A 485 -14.87 13.92 16.03
N MET A 486 -15.70 13.07 16.65
CA MET A 486 -16.59 13.49 17.73
C MET A 486 -15.90 13.60 19.10
N SER A 487 -14.73 13.01 19.28
CA SER A 487 -14.04 12.96 20.58
C SER A 487 -13.07 14.12 20.73
N GLU A 488 -13.02 14.72 21.93
CA GLU A 488 -11.98 15.71 22.25
C GLU A 488 -10.58 15.09 22.32
N TYR A 489 -10.50 13.76 22.46
CA TYR A 489 -9.25 12.98 22.47
C TYR A 489 -8.88 12.43 21.09
N GLY A 490 -9.69 12.68 20.06
CA GLY A 490 -9.42 12.20 18.70
C GLY A 490 -9.29 10.67 18.63
N ALA A 491 -8.24 10.21 17.95
CA ALA A 491 -7.89 8.79 17.84
C ALA A 491 -7.36 8.17 19.15
N MET A 492 -7.11 8.95 20.19
CA MET A 492 -6.76 8.43 21.52
C MET A 492 -7.98 8.02 22.34
N ASP A 493 -9.19 8.27 21.84
CA ASP A 493 -10.42 7.78 22.47
C ASP A 493 -10.42 6.25 22.58
N GLU A 494 -10.90 5.71 23.70
CA GLU A 494 -10.94 4.26 23.94
C GLU A 494 -11.66 3.50 22.83
N LYS A 495 -12.72 4.07 22.25
CA LYS A 495 -13.43 3.46 21.12
C LYS A 495 -12.57 3.41 19.87
N CYS A 496 -11.76 4.43 19.63
CA CYS A 496 -10.84 4.50 18.50
C CYS A 496 -9.73 3.45 18.66
N ILE A 497 -9.16 3.30 19.85
CA ILE A 497 -8.17 2.26 20.14
C ILE A 497 -8.75 0.85 19.90
N GLN A 498 -9.94 0.55 20.43
CA GLN A 498 -10.60 -0.73 20.16
C GLN A 498 -10.91 -0.95 18.67
N LEU A 499 -11.29 0.11 17.94
CA LEU A 499 -11.53 0.04 16.50
C LEU A 499 -10.24 -0.17 15.70
N ALA A 500 -9.11 0.39 16.14
CA ALA A 500 -7.80 0.17 15.53
C ALA A 500 -7.37 -1.30 15.68
N GLU A 501 -7.53 -1.89 16.86
CA GLU A 501 -7.29 -3.33 17.10
C GLU A 501 -8.16 -4.21 16.19
N LEU A 502 -9.46 -3.92 16.12
CA LEU A 502 -10.39 -4.65 15.25
C LEU A 502 -10.02 -4.50 13.76
N ALA A 503 -9.55 -3.33 13.35
CA ALA A 503 -9.10 -3.08 11.98
C ALA A 503 -7.83 -3.86 11.64
N ALA A 504 -6.85 -3.92 12.54
CA ALA A 504 -5.64 -4.72 12.36
C ALA A 504 -5.98 -6.21 12.16
N PHE A 505 -6.87 -6.77 13.00
CA PHE A 505 -7.35 -8.13 12.80
C PHE A 505 -8.11 -8.33 11.47
N ALA A 506 -8.85 -7.31 11.02
CA ALA A 506 -9.61 -7.37 9.77
C ALA A 506 -8.71 -7.30 8.54
N VAL A 507 -7.61 -6.53 8.58
CA VAL A 507 -6.57 -6.48 7.52
C VAL A 507 -5.91 -7.84 7.34
N ASP A 508 -5.70 -8.56 8.44
CA ASP A 508 -5.10 -9.90 8.42
C ASP A 508 -6.07 -11.04 8.10
N PHE A 509 -7.37 -10.76 7.95
CA PHE A 509 -8.36 -11.77 7.57
C PHE A 509 -7.96 -12.58 6.32
N PRO A 510 -7.48 -11.98 5.22
CA PRO A 510 -7.06 -12.72 4.02
C PRO A 510 -5.89 -13.69 4.27
N LYS A 511 -5.12 -13.49 5.35
CA LYS A 511 -3.98 -14.34 5.73
C LYS A 511 -4.32 -15.35 6.83
N THR A 512 -5.20 -15.00 7.77
CA THR A 512 -5.53 -15.80 8.97
C THR A 512 -6.87 -16.54 8.87
N GLY A 513 -7.84 -15.94 8.18
CA GLY A 513 -9.23 -16.38 8.07
C GLY A 513 -10.12 -16.09 9.29
N LYS A 514 -9.67 -15.26 10.23
CA LYS A 514 -10.39 -14.91 11.47
C LYS A 514 -11.36 -13.76 11.24
N ILE A 515 -12.66 -14.05 11.24
CA ILE A 515 -13.71 -13.02 11.09
C ILE A 515 -13.68 -12.07 12.29
N VAL A 516 -13.72 -10.77 11.99
CA VAL A 516 -13.92 -9.71 12.97
C VAL A 516 -15.39 -9.30 12.99
N SER A 517 -15.94 -9.11 14.18
CA SER A 517 -17.27 -8.53 14.38
C SER A 517 -17.15 -7.25 15.18
N MET A 518 -17.70 -6.16 14.66
CA MET A 518 -17.73 -4.87 15.37
C MET A 518 -18.86 -4.88 16.42
N PRO A 519 -18.54 -4.73 17.73
CA PRO A 519 -19.51 -4.61 18.81
C PRO A 519 -20.55 -3.51 18.55
N PRO A 520 -21.81 -3.68 19.00
CA PRO A 520 -22.85 -2.65 18.82
C PRO A 520 -22.48 -1.29 19.41
N ALA A 521 -21.74 -1.26 20.53
CA ALA A 521 -21.31 -0.03 21.18
C ALA A 521 -20.34 0.81 20.35
N LEU A 522 -19.58 0.18 19.44
CA LEU A 522 -18.64 0.87 18.54
C LEU A 522 -19.30 1.33 17.24
N ARG A 523 -20.59 1.01 17.00
CA ARG A 523 -21.30 1.44 15.79
C ARG A 523 -21.76 2.89 15.94
N PRO A 524 -21.35 3.80 15.05
CA PRO A 524 -21.82 5.18 15.10
C PRO A 524 -23.32 5.25 14.82
N LYS A 525 -24.01 6.10 15.59
CA LYS A 525 -25.43 6.42 15.41
C LYS A 525 -25.63 7.71 14.61
N LEU A 526 -24.64 8.59 14.65
CA LEU A 526 -24.56 9.86 13.94
C LEU A 526 -23.30 9.83 13.08
N TYR A 527 -23.30 10.57 11.99
CA TYR A 527 -22.15 10.67 11.09
C TYR A 527 -21.83 12.15 10.81
N PRO A 528 -20.54 12.52 10.71
CA PRO A 528 -20.13 13.82 10.23
C PRO A 528 -20.63 14.07 8.80
N ASP A 529 -20.91 15.33 8.49
CA ASP A 529 -21.44 15.77 7.20
C ASP A 529 -20.51 15.45 6.02
N PHE A 530 -19.20 15.59 6.23
CA PHE A 530 -18.19 15.28 5.21
C PHE A 530 -18.18 13.81 4.76
N MET A 531 -18.85 12.90 5.48
CA MET A 531 -18.98 11.50 5.09
C MET A 531 -20.14 11.24 4.11
N GLY A 532 -20.99 12.24 3.81
CA GLY A 532 -22.02 12.14 2.77
C GLY A 532 -23.06 11.03 3.01
N LYS A 533 -23.41 10.76 4.28
CA LYS A 533 -24.43 9.77 4.63
C LYS A 533 -25.78 10.44 4.87
N ASP A 534 -26.54 10.60 3.79
CA ASP A 534 -27.79 11.38 3.74
C ASP A 534 -28.86 10.92 4.75
N ASP A 535 -28.90 9.63 5.11
CA ASP A 535 -29.92 9.05 5.99
C ASP A 535 -29.67 9.26 7.51
N ALA A 536 -28.54 9.88 7.91
CA ALA A 536 -28.15 10.02 9.33
C ALA A 536 -27.38 11.32 9.64
N ILE A 537 -27.79 12.44 9.02
CA ILE A 537 -27.15 13.75 9.19
C ILE A 537 -27.58 14.42 10.51
N SER A 538 -26.59 14.80 11.35
CA SER A 538 -26.61 15.92 12.31
C SER A 538 -25.21 16.01 12.95
N GLN A 539 -24.47 17.12 13.03
CA GLN A 539 -24.77 18.55 13.13
C GLN A 539 -23.87 19.41 12.21
N LYS A 540 -24.30 20.65 11.91
CA LYS A 540 -23.45 21.75 11.38
C LYS A 540 -22.39 22.16 12.42
N LYS A 541 -21.31 21.39 12.57
CA LYS A 541 -20.06 21.90 13.11
C LYS A 541 -19.06 21.94 11.96
N PRO A 542 -18.28 23.03 11.79
CA PRO A 542 -17.14 22.95 10.88
C PRO A 542 -16.25 21.82 11.36
N ALA A 543 -15.90 20.90 10.44
CA ALA A 543 -14.94 19.82 10.69
C ALA A 543 -13.68 20.41 11.34
N ARG A 544 -13.19 19.74 12.39
CA ARG A 544 -11.90 20.08 13.00
C ARG A 544 -10.77 19.70 12.05
#